data_AF-A0A1D6EI85-F1
#
_entry.id   AF-A0A1D6EI85-F1
#
_cell.length_a   1.000
_cell.length_b   1.000
_cell.length_c   1.000
_cell.angle_alpha   90.00
_cell.angle_beta   90.00
_cell.angle_gamma   90.00
#
_symmetry.space_group_name_H-M   'P 1'
#
loop_
_entity.id
_entity.type
_entity.pdbx_description
1 polymer ?
#
loop_
_entity_poly.entity_id
_entity_poly.type
_entity_poly.pdbx_seq_one_letter_code
_entity_poly.pdbx_strand_id
1 'polypeptide(L)'
;MKFRCIKVWLKGDKAGEAETFVDLPGWPDNIRLGSNGHFWIAVLQLRSPWLDFITRWTFTKRVVASFSALSEWSKGTATGAMVAQVSEDDTILRVLDDSQG
;
A
#
# COMPACT_ATOMS: atom_id res chain seq x y z
N MET A 1 3.68 -3.34 -9.31
CA MET A 1 3.24 -2.00 -8.88
C MET A 1 4.02 -1.67 -7.62
N LYS A 2 4.54 -0.45 -7.44
CA LYS A 2 5.20 -0.07 -6.17
C LYS A 2 4.17 0.68 -5.32
N PHE A 3 4.00 0.25 -4.08
CA PHE A 3 3.18 0.95 -3.10
C PHE A 3 4.10 1.79 -2.23
N ARG A 4 3.69 3.01 -1.89
CA ARG A 4 4.52 3.91 -1.11
C ARG A 4 3.72 4.88 -0.28
N CYS A 5 4.31 5.31 0.82
CA CYS A 5 3.86 6.45 1.58
C CYS A 5 4.69 7.68 1.21
N ILE A 6 4.06 8.85 1.27
CA ILE A 6 4.68 10.15 0.97
C ILE A 6 4.76 10.93 2.27
N LYS A 7 5.93 11.50 2.55
CA LYS A 7 6.17 12.41 3.66
C LYS A 7 5.97 13.84 3.17
N VAL A 8 5.16 14.61 3.89
CA VAL A 8 4.93 16.03 3.59
C VAL A 8 5.51 16.87 4.73
N TRP A 9 6.41 17.78 4.40
CA TRP A 9 7.07 18.65 5.36
C TRP A 9 6.14 19.80 5.74
N LEU A 10 5.77 19.90 7.02
CA LEU A 10 4.85 20.95 7.50
C LEU A 10 5.59 22.22 7.99
N LYS A 11 6.87 22.09 8.33
CA LYS A 11 7.72 23.15 8.91
C LYS A 11 9.18 22.94 8.49
N GLY A 12 10.01 23.98 8.71
CA GLY A 12 11.43 23.99 8.36
C GLY A 12 11.67 24.42 6.90
N ASP A 13 12.91 24.30 6.44
CA ASP A 13 13.34 24.81 5.13
C ASP A 13 12.67 24.09 3.95
N LYS A 14 12.20 22.85 4.17
CA LYS A 14 11.45 22.05 3.20
C LYS A 14 9.93 22.21 3.31
N ALA A 15 9.40 23.14 4.10
CA ALA A 15 7.96 23.25 4.34
C ALA A 15 7.17 23.37 3.03
N GLY A 16 6.16 22.52 2.86
CA GLY A 16 5.35 22.41 1.64
C GLY A 16 5.86 21.39 0.64
N GLU A 17 7.07 20.84 0.82
CA GLU A 17 7.62 19.79 -0.05
C GLU A 17 7.11 18.40 0.35
N ALA A 18 7.09 17.52 -0.65
CA ALA A 18 6.71 16.12 -0.49
C ALA A 18 7.79 15.20 -1.04
N GLU A 19 8.15 14.16 -0.30
CA GLU A 19 9.15 13.17 -0.72
C GLU A 19 8.69 11.74 -0.40
N THR A 20 9.32 10.76 -1.04
CA THR A 20 8.98 9.35 -0.77
C THR A 20 9.44 8.99 0.63
N PHE A 21 8.49 8.57 1.48
CA PHE A 21 8.77 8.12 2.84
C PHE A 21 9.29 6.68 2.84
N VAL A 22 8.50 5.76 2.30
CA VAL A 22 8.86 4.33 2.30
C VAL A 22 8.12 3.60 1.18
N ASP A 23 8.81 2.69 0.49
CA ASP A 23 8.18 1.72 -0.43
C ASP A 23 7.68 0.51 0.41
N LEU A 24 6.40 0.14 0.26
CA LEU A 24 5.73 -0.90 1.03
C LEU A 24 5.49 -2.18 0.20
N PRO A 25 5.42 -3.35 0.86
CA PRO A 25 5.15 -4.63 0.21
C PRO A 25 3.70 -4.81 -0.26
N GLY A 26 2.80 -3.89 0.06
CA GLY A 26 1.38 -3.94 -0.32
C GLY A 26 0.69 -2.59 -0.18
N TRP A 27 -0.63 -2.55 -0.37
CA TRP A 27 -1.38 -1.29 -0.41
C TRP A 27 -1.46 -0.68 0.99
N PRO A 28 -0.97 0.57 1.21
CA PRO A 28 -1.17 1.24 2.48
C PRO A 28 -2.64 1.57 2.68
N ASP A 29 -3.13 1.36 3.90
CA ASP A 29 -4.48 1.75 4.30
C ASP A 29 -4.43 2.82 5.40
N ASN A 30 -4.02 2.43 6.61
CA ASN A 30 -3.99 3.32 7.77
C ASN A 30 -2.57 3.50 8.34
N ILE A 31 -2.28 4.66 8.94
CA ILE A 31 -1.00 4.99 9.56
C ILE A 31 -1.24 5.53 10.97
N ARG A 32 -0.51 4.99 11.96
CA ARG A 32 -0.53 5.49 13.34
C ARG A 32 0.87 5.65 13.91
N LEU A 33 1.10 6.72 14.65
CA LEU A 33 2.34 6.89 15.42
C LEU A 33 2.29 6.03 16.68
N GLY A 34 3.30 5.19 16.88
CA GLY A 34 3.51 4.42 18.09
C GLY A 34 4.14 5.25 19.21
N SER A 35 4.07 4.77 20.45
CA SER A 35 4.66 5.43 21.62
C SER A 35 6.19 5.55 21.59
N ASN A 36 6.84 4.75 20.75
CA ASN A 36 8.29 4.75 20.53
C ASN A 36 8.74 5.66 19.37
N GLY A 37 7.85 6.50 18.82
CA GLY A 37 8.17 7.40 17.70
C GLY A 37 8.22 6.72 16.33
N HIS A 38 7.85 5.44 16.22
CA HIS A 38 7.79 4.73 14.95
C HIS A 38 6.37 4.66 14.42
N PHE A 39 6.21 4.63 13.10
CA PHE A 39 4.92 4.55 12.43
C PHE A 39 4.51 3.09 12.24
N TRP A 40 3.26 2.77 12.56
CA TRP A 40 2.60 1.53 12.21
C TRP A 40 1.70 1.78 11.01
N ILE A 41 1.99 1.09 9.91
CA ILE A 41 1.26 1.21 8.66
C ILE A 41 0.53 -0.10 8.41
N ALA A 42 -0.80 -0.05 8.36
CA ALA A 42 -1.61 -1.17 7.92
C ALA A 42 -1.43 -1.37 6.42
N VAL A 43 -1.18 -2.62 6.03
CA VAL A 43 -0.91 -2.98 4.65
C VAL A 43 -1.89 -4.06 4.21
N LEU A 44 -2.69 -3.72 3.20
CA LEU A 44 -3.63 -4.64 2.59
C LEU A 44 -2.87 -5.58 1.64
N GLN A 45 -2.89 -6.88 1.95
CA GLN A 45 -2.40 -7.93 1.05
C GLN A 45 -3.51 -8.37 0.10
N LEU A 46 -3.86 -7.52 -0.87
CA LEU A 46 -4.77 -7.94 -1.93
C LEU A 46 -3.99 -8.76 -2.95
N ARG A 47 -4.17 -10.09 -2.95
CA ARG A 47 -3.50 -10.99 -3.88
C ARG A 47 -4.51 -11.52 -4.89
N SER A 48 -4.39 -11.10 -6.14
CA SER A 48 -5.16 -11.67 -7.26
C SER A 48 -4.33 -11.61 -8.54
N PRO A 49 -3.95 -12.76 -9.13
CA PRO A 49 -3.25 -12.80 -10.42
C PRO A 49 -4.01 -12.06 -11.52
N TRP A 50 -5.34 -12.03 -11.44
CA TRP A 50 -6.19 -11.30 -12.37
C TRP A 50 -6.08 -9.79 -12.19
N LEU A 51 -6.06 -9.32 -10.94
CA LEU A 51 -5.86 -7.90 -10.64
C LEU A 51 -4.46 -7.43 -11.08
N ASP A 52 -3.44 -8.26 -10.89
CA ASP A 52 -2.08 -7.98 -11.38
C ASP A 52 -2.05 -7.88 -12.91
N PHE A 53 -2.73 -8.77 -13.62
CA PHE A 53 -2.84 -8.71 -15.09
C PHE A 53 -3.55 -7.44 -15.58
N ILE A 54 -4.70 -7.10 -14.97
CA ILE A 54 -5.46 -5.88 -15.32
C ILE A 54 -4.61 -4.64 -15.06
N THR A 55 -3.94 -4.55 -13.91
CA THR A 55 -3.19 -3.36 -13.53
C THR A 55 -1.91 -3.18 -14.35
N ARG A 56 -1.33 -4.27 -14.88
CA ARG A 56 -0.10 -4.28 -15.66
C ARG A 56 -0.25 -3.67 -17.06
N TRP A 57 -1.39 -3.82 -17.74
CA TRP A 57 -1.55 -3.42 -19.14
C TRP A 57 -2.70 -2.41 -19.34
N THR A 58 -2.41 -1.28 -19.99
CA THR A 58 -3.36 -0.19 -20.24
C THR A 58 -4.57 -0.62 -21.08
N PHE A 59 -4.36 -1.52 -22.04
CA PHE A 59 -5.44 -2.10 -22.85
C PHE A 59 -6.42 -2.90 -21.99
N THR A 60 -5.91 -3.74 -21.09
CA THR A 60 -6.74 -4.59 -20.22
C THR A 60 -7.60 -3.76 -19.28
N LYS A 61 -7.08 -2.64 -18.74
CA LYS A 61 -7.86 -1.68 -17.95
C LYS A 61 -9.06 -1.14 -18.74
N ARG A 62 -8.86 -0.79 -20.01
CA ARG A 62 -9.93 -0.29 -20.88
C ARG A 62 -11.00 -1.36 -21.14
N VAL A 63 -10.59 -2.59 -21.43
CA VAL A 63 -11.53 -3.70 -21.66
C VAL A 63 -12.36 -3.98 -20.41
N VAL A 64 -11.75 -4.08 -19.22
CA VAL A 64 -12.49 -4.30 -17.97
C VAL A 64 -13.41 -3.13 -17.64
N ALA A 65 -13.00 -1.88 -17.90
CA ALA A 65 -13.85 -0.72 -17.72
C ALA A 65 -15.06 -0.69 -18.68
N SER A 66 -14.89 -1.22 -19.90
CA SER A 66 -15.97 -1.30 -20.90
C SER A 66 -16.95 -2.46 -20.66
N PHE A 67 -16.52 -3.52 -19.97
CA PHE A 67 -17.35 -4.70 -19.69
C PHE A 67 -17.43 -4.95 -18.18
N SER A 68 -18.42 -4.32 -17.53
CA SER A 68 -18.61 -4.38 -16.08
C SER A 68 -18.74 -5.80 -15.51
N ALA A 69 -19.24 -6.76 -16.28
CA ALA A 69 -19.30 -8.17 -15.89
C ALA A 69 -17.91 -8.79 -15.59
N LEU A 70 -16.83 -8.29 -16.22
CA LEU A 70 -15.46 -8.76 -15.95
C LEU A 70 -14.92 -8.25 -14.59
N SER A 71 -15.57 -7.27 -13.97
CA SER A 71 -15.18 -6.76 -12.65
C SER A 71 -15.46 -7.77 -11.53
N GLU A 72 -16.43 -8.66 -11.67
CA GLU A 72 -16.72 -9.66 -10.64
C GLU A 72 -15.58 -10.66 -10.46
N TRP A 73 -14.81 -10.94 -11.51
CA TRP A 73 -13.62 -11.79 -11.47
C TRP A 73 -12.38 -11.08 -10.88
N SER A 74 -12.50 -9.77 -10.62
CA SER A 74 -11.44 -8.93 -10.03
C SER A 74 -11.54 -8.78 -8.52
N LYS A 75 -12.52 -9.42 -7.87
CA LYS A 75 -12.62 -9.47 -6.40
C LYS A 75 -11.41 -10.22 -5.83
N GLY A 76 -10.35 -9.48 -5.53
CA GLY A 76 -9.23 -9.99 -4.75
C GLY A 76 -9.70 -10.30 -3.34
N THR A 77 -9.29 -11.44 -2.80
CA THR A 77 -9.47 -11.74 -1.39
C THR A 77 -8.34 -11.10 -0.62
N ALA A 78 -8.66 -10.24 0.34
CA ALA A 78 -7.70 -9.89 1.38
C ALA A 78 -7.57 -11.13 2.27
N THR A 79 -6.42 -11.80 2.19
CA THR A 79 -6.12 -12.94 3.05
C THR A 79 -5.19 -12.43 4.14
N GLY A 80 -5.73 -12.33 5.36
CA GLY A 80 -4.97 -11.91 6.52
C GLY A 80 -4.83 -10.40 6.72
N ALA A 81 -4.17 -10.04 7.82
CA ALA A 81 -3.83 -8.68 8.19
C ALA A 81 -2.32 -8.50 8.22
N MET A 82 -1.80 -7.43 7.62
CA MET A 82 -0.38 -7.11 7.69
C MET A 82 -0.18 -5.69 8.22
N VAL A 83 0.84 -5.51 9.07
CA VAL A 83 1.28 -4.21 9.55
C VAL A 83 2.80 -4.08 9.40
N ALA A 84 3.26 -2.95 8.87
CA ALA A 84 4.67 -2.61 8.81
C ALA A 84 4.99 -1.57 9.88
N GLN A 85 6.05 -1.80 10.66
CA GLN A 85 6.62 -0.78 11.54
C GLN A 85 7.76 -0.07 10.80
N VAL A 86 7.68 1.26 10.72
CA VAL A 86 8.62 2.11 9.98
C VAL A 86 9.20 3.16 10.93
N SER A 87 10.53 3.33 10.91
CA SER A 87 11.20 4.37 11.67
C SER A 87 10.92 5.77 11.11
N GLU A 88 11.30 6.81 11.86
CA GLU A 88 11.27 8.18 11.36
C GLU A 88 12.31 8.42 10.25
N ASP A 89 13.40 7.66 10.28
CA ASP A 89 14.46 7.61 9.26
C ASP A 89 14.08 6.74 8.05
N ASP A 90 12.80 6.74 7.69
CA ASP A 90 12.30 6.18 6.41
C ASP A 90 12.59 4.67 6.21
N THR A 91 12.84 3.92 7.29
CA THR A 91 13.30 2.52 7.23
C THR A 91 12.25 1.55 7.80
N ILE A 92 11.95 0.47 7.07
CA ILE A 92 11.08 -0.60 7.59
C ILE A 92 11.87 -1.40 8.64
N LEU A 93 11.43 -1.34 9.89
CA LEU A 93 12.05 -2.05 11.00
C LEU A 93 11.57 -3.51 11.07
N ARG A 94 10.28 -3.74 10.84
CA ARG A 94 9.68 -5.08 10.80
C ARG A 94 8.32 -5.07 10.11
N VAL A 95 7.90 -6.25 9.69
CA VAL A 95 6.57 -6.52 9.14
C VAL A 95 5.97 -7.67 9.93
N LEU A 96 4.75 -7.49 10.42
CA LEU A 96 3.94 -8.52 11.06
C LEU A 96 2.83 -8.91 10.09
N ASP A 97 2.70 -10.20 9.84
CA ASP A 97 1.72 -10.76 8.90
C ASP A 97 0.93 -11.86 9.61
N ASP A 98 -0.38 -11.65 9.67
CA ASP A 98 -1.35 -12.61 10.14
C ASP A 98 -2.08 -13.22 8.94
N SER A 99 -1.36 -14.09 8.23
CA SER A 99 -1.87 -14.77 7.03
C SER A 99 -2.90 -15.86 7.33
N GLN A 100 -3.10 -16.22 8.61
CA GLN A 100 -3.98 -17.32 9.03
C GLN A 100 -5.25 -16.86 9.77
N GLY A 101 -5.25 -15.65 10.35
CA GLY A 101 -6.38 -15.12 11.12
C GLY A 101 -6.34 -15.54 12.59
#